data_AF-A0A0P8XTQ4-F1
#
_entry.id   AF-A0A0P8XTQ4-F1
#
_cell.length_a   1.000
_cell.length_b   1.000
_cell.length_c   1.000
_cell.angle_alpha   90.00
_cell.angle_beta   90.00
_cell.angle_gamma   90.00
#
_symmetry.space_group_name_H-M   'P 1'
#
loop_
_entity.id
_entity.type
_entity.pdbx_description
1 polymer ?
#
loop_
_entity_poly.entity_id
_entity_poly.type
_entity_poly.pdbx_seq_one_letter_code
_entity_poly.pdbx_strand_id
1 'polypeptide(L)'
;MNKAKKGDWVRVYNIVLKPEERAPQVPDDTKKVPLEMWVKGFLLNEEAKIGDEVEIETYIGRKIKGKLVEINPYYSHDYGKCIPELLFIGRQLRGILEGGEDNE
;
A
#
# COMPACT_ATOMS: atom_id res chain seq x y z
N MET A 1 -21.26 6.39 1.36
CA MET A 1 -19.84 6.11 1.65
C MET A 1 -19.23 5.47 0.41
N ASN A 2 -18.05 5.88 -0.05
CA ASN A 2 -17.34 5.12 -1.08
C ASN A 2 -16.86 3.79 -0.50
N LYS A 3 -17.06 2.71 -1.26
CA LYS A 3 -16.27 1.49 -1.14
C LYS A 3 -15.10 1.58 -2.10
N ALA A 4 -13.96 1.00 -1.72
CA ALA A 4 -12.94 0.61 -2.68
C ALA A 4 -13.41 -0.65 -3.43
N LYS A 5 -12.91 -0.84 -4.64
CA LYS A 5 -13.07 -2.03 -5.49
C LYS A 5 -11.71 -2.65 -5.79
N LYS A 6 -11.72 -3.90 -6.24
CA LYS A 6 -10.53 -4.59 -6.73
C LYS A 6 -9.78 -3.76 -7.79
N GLY A 7 -8.48 -3.62 -7.61
CA GLY A 7 -7.62 -2.79 -8.46
C GLY A 7 -7.60 -1.29 -8.09
N ASP A 8 -8.44 -0.80 -7.18
CA ASP A 8 -8.30 0.57 -6.66
C ASP A 8 -6.97 0.74 -5.93
N TRP A 9 -6.35 1.91 -6.10
CA TRP A 9 -5.15 2.28 -5.36
C TRP A 9 -5.53 2.76 -3.96
N VAL A 10 -5.08 2.04 -2.94
CA VAL A 10 -5.47 2.25 -1.55
C VAL A 10 -4.26 2.41 -0.63
N ARG A 11 -4.49 2.95 0.57
CA ARG A 11 -3.53 2.95 1.68
C ARG A 11 -4.06 2.04 2.78
N VAL A 12 -3.24 1.11 3.26
CA VAL A 12 -3.51 0.32 4.47
C VAL A 12 -2.62 0.76 5.63
N TYR A 13 -3.05 0.46 6.85
CA TYR A 13 -2.35 0.70 8.10
C TYR A 13 -2.13 -0.60 8.88
N ASN A 14 -0.94 -0.74 9.46
CA ASN A 14 -0.54 -1.85 10.32
C ASN A 14 0.24 -1.33 11.53
N ILE A 15 0.08 -1.99 12.68
CA ILE A 15 1.14 -2.08 13.69
C ILE A 15 2.03 -3.26 13.27
N VAL A 16 3.33 -3.01 13.08
CA VAL A 16 4.33 -4.01 12.66
C VAL A 16 5.05 -4.61 13.87
N LEU A 17 5.28 -3.79 14.90
CA LEU A 17 5.76 -4.21 16.22
C LEU A 17 5.03 -3.37 17.27
N LYS A 18 4.48 -3.99 18.31
CA LYS A 18 3.98 -3.30 19.51
C LYS A 18 5.14 -2.77 20.37
N PRO A 19 4.89 -1.90 21.38
CA PRO A 19 5.92 -1.43 22.32
C PRO A 19 6.75 -2.56 22.96
N GLU A 20 6.11 -3.67 23.34
CA GLU A 20 6.77 -4.85 23.93
C GLU A 20 7.56 -5.70 22.92
N GLU A 21 7.39 -5.46 21.62
CA GLU A 21 8.09 -6.13 20.51
C GLU A 21 9.23 -5.24 19.95
N ARG A 22 9.50 -4.08 20.55
CA ARG A 22 10.59 -3.16 20.13
C ARG A 22 11.95 -3.69 20.58
N ALA A 23 12.97 -3.57 19.72
CA ALA A 23 14.32 -4.03 20.02
C ALA A 23 14.94 -3.27 21.23
N PRO A 24 15.62 -3.94 22.16
CA PRO A 24 16.00 -3.36 23.46
C PRO A 24 16.98 -2.18 23.37
N GLN A 25 17.72 -2.05 22.25
CA GLN A 25 18.69 -0.99 22.00
C GLN A 25 18.09 0.31 21.41
N VAL A 26 16.78 0.38 21.13
CA VAL A 26 16.17 1.66 20.70
C VAL A 26 16.02 2.63 21.89
N PRO A 27 16.01 3.96 21.67
CA PRO A 27 15.81 4.94 22.74
C PRO A 27 14.50 4.75 23.54
N ASP A 28 14.49 5.19 24.80
CA ASP A 28 13.41 4.87 25.74
C ASP A 28 12.09 5.61 25.49
N ASP A 29 12.05 6.60 24.61
CA ASP A 29 10.80 7.14 24.03
C ASP A 29 10.28 6.21 22.92
N THR A 30 11.18 5.75 22.06
CA THR A 30 10.98 4.89 20.89
C THR A 30 10.58 3.45 21.26
N LYS A 31 10.86 3.03 22.51
CA LYS A 31 10.33 1.81 23.14
C LYS A 31 8.85 1.92 23.54
N LYS A 32 8.37 3.11 23.89
CA LYS A 32 7.02 3.31 24.47
C LYS A 32 5.91 3.38 23.43
N VAL A 33 6.26 3.37 22.15
CA VAL A 33 5.35 3.51 21.01
C VAL A 33 5.50 2.34 20.03
N PRO A 34 4.41 1.93 19.34
CA PRO A 34 4.48 0.90 18.31
C PRO A 34 5.35 1.35 17.11
N LEU A 35 5.85 0.38 16.35
CA LEU A 35 6.29 0.58 14.98
C LEU A 35 5.06 0.50 14.06
N GLU A 36 4.62 1.64 13.55
CA GLU A 36 3.47 1.74 12.65
C GLU A 36 3.93 1.78 11.18
N MET A 37 3.11 1.23 10.29
CA MET A 37 3.34 1.23 8.85
C MET A 37 2.08 1.67 8.10
N TRP A 38 2.26 2.63 7.19
CA TRP A 38 1.29 2.93 6.14
C TRP A 38 1.90 2.57 4.79
N VAL A 39 1.23 1.73 4.02
CA VAL A 39 1.72 1.26 2.72
C VAL A 39 0.61 1.34 1.67
N LYS A 40 1.00 1.67 0.44
CA LYS A 40 0.07 1.82 -0.70
C LYS A 40 0.15 0.60 -1.62
N GLY A 41 -0.99 0.22 -2.19
CA GLY A 41 -1.10 -0.90 -3.12
C GLY A 41 -2.45 -0.95 -3.83
N PHE A 42 -2.58 -1.87 -4.77
CA PHE A 42 -3.83 -2.18 -5.46
C PHE A 42 -4.64 -3.16 -4.60
N LEU A 43 -5.94 -2.89 -4.38
CA LEU A 43 -6.80 -3.76 -3.59
C LEU A 43 -7.02 -5.13 -4.27
N LEU A 44 -6.87 -6.23 -3.54
CA LEU A 44 -7.12 -7.59 -4.04
C LEU A 44 -8.53 -8.11 -3.73
N ASN A 45 -9.18 -7.59 -2.67
CA ASN A 45 -10.58 -7.83 -2.36
C ASN A 45 -11.51 -7.27 -3.45
N GLU A 46 -12.65 -7.92 -3.72
CA GLU A 46 -13.64 -7.44 -4.71
C GLU A 46 -14.21 -6.06 -4.35
N GLU A 47 -14.54 -5.86 -3.07
CA GLU A 47 -14.88 -4.56 -2.48
C GLU A 47 -14.45 -4.47 -1.01
N ALA A 48 -14.28 -3.24 -0.50
CA ALA A 48 -13.98 -2.95 0.92
C ALA A 48 -14.41 -1.53 1.32
N LYS A 49 -14.58 -1.27 2.62
CA LYS A 49 -14.82 0.05 3.21
C LYS A 49 -13.61 0.53 4.00
N ILE A 50 -13.51 1.84 4.21
CA ILE A 50 -12.59 2.41 5.21
C ILE A 50 -12.89 1.76 6.58
N GLY A 51 -11.87 1.15 7.18
CA GLY A 51 -11.95 0.43 8.45
C GLY A 51 -11.92 -1.09 8.34
N ASP A 52 -12.17 -1.66 7.16
CA ASP A 52 -12.13 -3.11 6.92
C ASP A 52 -10.67 -3.63 6.83
N GLU A 53 -10.45 -4.89 7.21
CA GLU A 53 -9.17 -5.60 7.01
C GLU A 53 -9.11 -6.16 5.57
N VAL A 54 -8.07 -5.81 4.82
CA VAL A 54 -7.95 -6.13 3.38
C VAL A 54 -6.59 -6.70 3.02
N GLU A 55 -6.49 -7.36 1.86
CA GLU A 55 -5.21 -7.67 1.23
C GLU A 55 -4.97 -6.75 0.03
N ILE A 56 -3.74 -6.23 -0.07
CA ILE A 56 -3.28 -5.37 -1.17
C ILE A 56 -2.04 -5.96 -1.83
N GLU A 57 -1.82 -5.62 -3.09
CA GLU A 57 -0.54 -5.82 -3.77
C GLU A 57 0.16 -4.47 -3.96
N THR A 58 1.35 -4.33 -3.39
CA THR A 58 2.19 -3.14 -3.58
C THR A 58 2.61 -2.97 -5.04
N TYR A 59 3.05 -1.77 -5.41
CA TYR A 59 3.53 -1.48 -6.77
C TYR A 59 4.62 -2.43 -7.29
N ILE A 60 5.39 -3.03 -6.37
CA ILE A 60 6.48 -3.99 -6.65
C ILE A 60 6.09 -5.45 -6.30
N GLY A 61 4.81 -5.81 -6.40
CA GLY A 61 4.33 -7.19 -6.34
C GLY A 61 4.26 -7.85 -4.95
N ARG A 62 4.71 -7.18 -3.88
CA ARG A 62 4.59 -7.72 -2.50
C ARG A 62 3.13 -7.66 -2.06
N LYS A 63 2.57 -8.79 -1.61
CA LYS A 63 1.25 -8.85 -0.96
C LYS A 63 1.36 -8.48 0.52
N ILE A 64 0.43 -7.66 1.00
CA ILE A 64 0.37 -7.18 2.40
C ILE A 64 -1.10 -7.16 2.84
N LYS A 65 -1.38 -7.63 4.06
CA LYS A 65 -2.68 -7.44 4.72
C LYS A 65 -2.61 -6.25 5.68
N GLY A 66 -3.70 -5.50 5.80
CA GLY A 66 -3.81 -4.42 6.77
C GLY A 66 -5.17 -3.72 6.70
N LYS A 67 -5.38 -2.77 7.61
CA LYS A 67 -6.63 -2.03 7.73
C LYS A 67 -6.72 -0.95 6.65
N LEU A 68 -7.77 -0.97 5.83
CA LEU A 68 -8.01 0.05 4.80
C LEU A 68 -8.29 1.42 5.42
N VAL A 69 -7.43 2.41 5.16
CA VAL A 69 -7.54 3.78 5.73
C VAL A 69 -7.77 4.87 4.69
N GLU A 70 -7.47 4.66 3.42
CA GLU A 70 -7.65 5.67 2.37
C GLU A 70 -7.80 5.06 0.96
N ILE A 71 -8.54 5.74 0.08
CA ILE A 71 -8.77 5.36 -1.32
C ILE A 71 -8.25 6.49 -2.22
N ASN A 72 -7.50 6.15 -3.26
CA ASN A 72 -6.75 7.06 -4.14
C ASN A 72 -5.89 8.09 -3.37
N PRO A 73 -5.00 7.61 -2.46
CA PRO A 73 -4.31 8.45 -1.47
C PRO A 73 -3.31 9.43 -2.07
N TYR A 74 -3.46 10.72 -1.77
CA TYR A 74 -2.65 11.83 -2.29
C TYR A 74 -1.99 12.65 -1.16
N TYR A 75 -1.27 13.72 -1.51
CA TYR A 75 -0.70 14.66 -0.54
C TYR A 75 -1.48 15.98 -0.56
N SER A 76 -1.85 16.48 0.61
CA SER A 76 -2.63 17.72 0.76
C SER A 76 -1.81 19.00 0.60
N HIS A 77 -0.51 18.93 0.85
CA HIS A 77 0.47 19.88 0.31
C HIS A 77 0.73 19.48 -1.16
N ASP A 78 0.55 20.42 -2.09
CA ASP A 78 -0.28 20.21 -3.28
C ASP A 78 0.41 19.59 -4.52
N TYR A 79 0.91 18.36 -4.42
CA TYR A 79 1.33 17.52 -5.55
C TYR A 79 0.18 17.01 -6.44
N GLY A 80 -0.95 17.74 -6.47
CA GLY A 80 -2.19 17.35 -7.13
C GLY A 80 -2.93 16.19 -6.45
N LYS A 81 -4.00 15.73 -7.12
CA LYS A 81 -4.74 14.51 -6.72
C LYS A 81 -4.08 13.27 -7.31
N CYS A 82 -4.36 12.10 -6.75
CA CYS A 82 -3.98 10.83 -7.36
C CYS A 82 -4.70 10.68 -8.72
N ILE A 83 -3.95 10.30 -9.76
CA ILE A 83 -4.43 9.99 -11.12
C ILE A 83 -4.24 8.48 -11.32
N PRO A 84 -5.29 7.64 -11.14
CA PRO A 84 -5.14 6.18 -11.10
C PRO A 84 -4.56 5.58 -12.38
N GLU A 85 -4.83 6.19 -13.53
CA GLU A 85 -4.39 5.76 -14.86
C GLU A 85 -2.85 5.67 -14.94
N LEU A 86 -2.15 6.62 -14.32
CA LEU A 86 -0.68 6.67 -14.32
C LEU A 86 -0.02 5.53 -13.52
N LEU A 87 -0.77 4.88 -12.62
CA LEU A 87 -0.26 3.81 -11.76
C LEU A 87 -0.08 2.48 -12.50
N PHE A 88 -0.75 2.30 -13.64
CA PHE A 88 -0.65 1.06 -14.42
C PHE A 88 0.47 1.12 -15.47
N ILE A 89 0.72 2.30 -16.07
CA ILE A 89 1.68 2.51 -17.17
C ILE A 89 3.06 1.89 -16.84
N GLY A 90 3.63 2.21 -15.68
CA GLY A 90 4.96 1.74 -15.28
C GLY A 90 5.03 0.28 -14.82
N ARG A 91 3.89 -0.42 -14.70
CA ARG A 91 3.80 -1.89 -14.56
C ARG A 91 3.62 -2.56 -15.92
N GLN A 92 2.74 -2.01 -16.77
CA GLN A 92 2.49 -2.50 -18.12
C GLN A 92 3.75 -2.43 -18.99
N LEU A 93 4.50 -1.31 -18.94
CA LEU A 93 5.76 -1.16 -19.69
C LEU A 93 6.81 -2.19 -19.27
N ARG A 94 6.87 -2.60 -17.99
CA ARG A 94 7.79 -3.67 -17.55
C ARG A 94 7.41 -5.00 -18.18
N GLY A 95 6.15 -5.41 -18.10
CA GLY A 95 5.69 -6.66 -18.72
C GLY A 95 5.87 -6.70 -20.25
N ILE A 96 5.88 -5.54 -20.93
CA ILE A 96 6.20 -5.44 -22.36
C ILE A 96 7.71 -5.62 -22.61
N LEU A 97 8.57 -5.06 -21.76
CA LEU A 97 10.03 -5.15 -21.88
C LEU A 97 10.58 -6.51 -21.42
N GLU A 98 9.95 -7.12 -20.42
CA GLU A 98 10.30 -8.46 -19.89
C GLU A 98 10.02 -9.56 -20.93
N GLY A 99 9.07 -9.36 -21.85
CA GLY A 99 8.83 -10.24 -23.01
C GLY A 99 9.81 -10.05 -24.19
N GLY A 100 10.88 -9.27 -24.02
CA GLY A 100 11.89 -9.04 -25.06
C GLY A 100 12.79 -10.25 -25.33
N GLU A 101 13.01 -11.12 -24.34
CA GLU A 101 13.97 -12.24 -24.42
C GLU A 101 13.49 -13.40 -25.32
N ASP A 102 12.19 -13.51 -25.60
CA ASP A 102 11.61 -14.55 -26.48
C ASP A 102 11.79 -14.28 -28.00
N ASN A 103 12.59 -13.28 -28.39
CA ASN A 103 12.71 -12.79 -29.78
C ASN A 103 14.15 -12.70 -30.34
N GLU A 104 15.14 -13.34 -29.71
CA GLU A 104 16.52 -13.52 -30.24
C GLU A 104 16.81 -14.98 -30.65
#